data_AF-R7J9V3-F1
#
_entry.id   AF-R7J9V3-F1
#
_cell.length_a   1.000
_cell.length_b   1.000
_cell.length_c   1.000
_cell.angle_alpha   90.00
_cell.angle_beta   90.00
_cell.angle_gamma   90.00
#
_symmetry.space_group_name_H-M   'P 1'
#
loop_
_entity.id
_entity.type
_entity.pdbx_description
1 polymer ?
#
loop_
_entity_poly.entity_id
_entity_poly.type
_entity_poly.pdbx_seq_one_letter_code
_entity_poly.pdbx_strand_id
1 'polypeptide(L)'
;MENRICNLFKIKYPVIQGGMVWCSGWRLASAVSNAGGLGLLGAGSMHPEVLQEHIRKCQAATDKPFGVNVPLMYPEIEKIMQILVDEGVKIVFTSAGNPKTWTKFLKEHGITVVHVVSSSKFAGKCEEAGVDAIVAEGFEAGV
;
A
#
# COMPACT_ATOMS: atom_id res chain seq x y z
N MET A 1 13.79 17.17 -14.34
CA MET A 1 13.90 16.74 -12.93
C MET A 1 12.96 15.56 -12.77
N GLU A 2 13.46 14.36 -12.50
CA GLU A 2 12.61 13.17 -12.33
C GLU A 2 11.89 13.23 -10.98
N ASN A 3 10.62 12.84 -10.95
CA ASN A 3 9.81 12.84 -9.74
C ASN A 3 10.23 11.68 -8.81
N ARG A 4 10.52 11.99 -7.53
CA ARG A 4 10.98 11.00 -6.54
C ARG A 4 10.02 9.83 -6.34
N ILE A 5 8.71 10.08 -6.39
CA ILE A 5 7.66 9.05 -6.24
C ILE A 5 7.59 8.16 -7.49
N CYS A 6 7.68 8.76 -8.68
CA CYS A 6 7.80 7.98 -9.91
C CYS A 6 9.02 7.04 -9.86
N ASN A 7 10.16 7.54 -9.39
CA ASN A 7 11.40 6.76 -9.28
C ASN A 7 11.34 5.69 -8.19
N LEU A 8 10.67 5.96 -7.06
CA LEU A 8 10.49 5.02 -5.96
C LEU A 8 9.59 3.84 -6.39
N PHE A 9 8.41 4.13 -6.94
CA PHE A 9 7.43 3.10 -7.29
C PHE A 9 7.55 2.56 -8.72
N LYS A 10 8.45 3.11 -9.53
CA LYS A 10 8.63 2.77 -10.96
C LYS A 10 7.35 2.99 -11.79
N ILE A 11 6.68 4.11 -11.54
CA ILE A 11 5.44 4.50 -12.22
C ILE A 11 5.65 5.73 -13.11
N LYS A 12 4.77 5.91 -14.10
CA LYS A 12 4.85 7.01 -15.08
C LYS A 12 4.32 8.32 -14.49
N TYR A 13 3.17 8.25 -13.82
CA TYR A 13 2.50 9.40 -13.26
C TYR A 13 2.54 9.34 -11.73
N PRO A 14 2.84 10.45 -11.03
CA PRO A 14 2.88 10.50 -9.57
C PRO A 14 1.46 10.59 -8.99
N VAL A 15 0.58 9.68 -9.44
CA VAL A 15 -0.83 9.60 -9.07
C VAL A 15 -1.08 8.21 -8.52
N ILE A 16 -1.56 8.15 -7.28
CA ILE A 16 -1.86 6.92 -6.56
C ILE A 16 -3.37 6.88 -6.31
N GLN A 17 -4.02 5.77 -6.67
CA GLN A 17 -5.39 5.51 -6.27
C GLN A 17 -5.40 4.92 -4.86
N GLY A 18 -6.01 5.62 -3.90
CA GLY A 18 -6.00 5.24 -2.49
C GLY A 18 -6.73 3.91 -2.22
N GLY A 19 -6.16 3.04 -1.39
CA GLY A 19 -6.75 1.74 -1.07
C GLY A 19 -7.96 1.87 -0.14
N MET A 20 -9.14 2.01 -0.74
CA MET A 20 -10.43 2.15 -0.07
C MET A 20 -11.10 0.79 0.13
N VAL A 21 -11.61 0.55 1.33
CA VAL A 21 -12.45 -0.62 1.66
C VAL A 21 -13.65 -0.72 0.71
N TRP A 22 -14.01 -1.94 0.32
CA TRP A 22 -15.12 -2.27 -0.60
C TRP A 22 -15.00 -1.78 -2.05
N CYS A 23 -14.26 -0.70 -2.31
CA CYS A 23 -14.09 -0.11 -3.63
C CYS A 23 -12.86 -0.66 -4.35
N SER A 24 -11.77 -0.88 -3.62
CA SER A 24 -10.43 -1.10 -4.21
C SER A 24 -10.13 -2.57 -4.45
N GLY A 25 -10.94 -3.17 -5.33
CA GLY A 25 -10.68 -4.50 -5.88
C GLY A 25 -9.64 -4.50 -7.01
N TRP A 26 -9.25 -5.69 -7.46
CA TRP A 26 -8.19 -5.87 -8.47
C TRP A 26 -8.51 -5.16 -9.80
N ARG A 27 -9.79 -5.04 -10.18
CA ARG A 27 -10.21 -4.36 -11.41
C ARG A 27 -9.84 -2.88 -11.40
N LEU A 28 -10.07 -2.19 -10.29
CA LEU A 28 -9.73 -0.77 -10.16
C LEU A 28 -8.22 -0.58 -10.07
N ALA A 29 -7.55 -1.34 -9.20
CA ALA A 29 -6.11 -1.22 -8.99
C ALA A 29 -5.33 -1.50 -10.29
N SER A 30 -5.63 -2.62 -10.97
CA SER A 30 -4.96 -2.95 -12.24
C SER A 30 -5.25 -1.94 -13.35
N ALA A 31 -6.46 -1.37 -13.43
CA ALA A 31 -6.77 -0.34 -14.41
C ALA A 31 -5.93 0.93 -14.20
N VAL A 32 -5.78 1.38 -12.95
CA VAL A 32 -4.95 2.55 -12.59
C VAL A 32 -3.47 2.28 -12.91
N SER A 33 -2.96 1.12 -12.51
CA SER A 33 -1.58 0.72 -12.81
C SER A 33 -1.35 0.66 -14.32
N ASN A 34 -2.26 0.04 -15.08
CA ASN A 34 -2.22 -0.01 -16.55
C ASN A 34 -2.23 1.38 -17.21
N ALA A 35 -2.90 2.36 -16.62
CA ALA A 35 -2.87 3.75 -17.09
C ALA A 35 -1.54 4.47 -16.76
N GLY A 36 -0.71 3.93 -15.86
CA GLY A 36 0.62 4.44 -15.53
C GLY A 36 0.72 5.13 -14.17
N GLY A 37 -0.35 5.13 -13.37
CA GLY A 37 -0.30 5.48 -11.94
C GLY A 37 0.04 4.27 -11.07
N LEU A 38 -0.24 4.36 -9.77
CA LEU A 38 -0.17 3.25 -8.83
C LEU A 38 -1.57 2.89 -8.31
N GLY A 39 -2.08 1.72 -8.67
CA GLY A 39 -3.30 1.17 -8.07
C GLY A 39 -3.02 0.49 -6.73
N LEU A 40 -3.90 0.66 -5.75
CA LEU A 40 -3.81 0.00 -4.45
C LEU A 40 -5.01 -0.91 -4.22
N LEU A 41 -4.77 -2.17 -3.82
CA LEU A 41 -5.81 -3.04 -3.27
C LEU A 41 -6.16 -2.59 -1.84
N GLY A 42 -7.44 -2.59 -1.48
CA GLY A 42 -7.90 -2.22 -0.13
C GLY A 42 -8.12 -3.46 0.74
N ALA A 43 -7.11 -3.86 1.54
CA ALA A 43 -7.19 -5.09 2.33
C ALA A 43 -8.18 -5.01 3.52
N GLY A 44 -8.53 -3.80 3.97
CA GLY A 44 -9.32 -3.61 5.19
C GLY A 44 -10.70 -4.29 5.20
N SER A 45 -11.30 -4.58 4.04
CA SER A 45 -12.59 -5.27 3.91
C SER A 45 -12.47 -6.70 3.37
N MET A 46 -11.25 -7.23 3.21
CA MET A 46 -11.02 -8.54 2.62
C MET A 46 -10.61 -9.53 3.70
N HIS A 47 -11.22 -10.71 3.73
CA HIS A 47 -10.62 -11.85 4.44
C HIS A 47 -9.28 -12.24 3.78
N PRO A 48 -8.37 -12.92 4.49
CA PRO A 48 -7.05 -13.25 3.95
C PRO A 48 -7.10 -13.98 2.60
N GLU A 49 -8.05 -14.91 2.41
CA GLU A 49 -8.18 -15.67 1.17
C GLU A 49 -8.64 -14.78 0.02
N VAL A 50 -9.56 -13.85 0.31
CA VAL A 50 -10.06 -12.86 -0.66
C VAL A 50 -8.95 -11.90 -1.06
N LEU A 51 -8.12 -11.44 -0.11
CA LEU A 51 -6.97 -10.60 -0.44
C LEU A 51 -6.00 -11.34 -1.36
N GLN A 52 -5.66 -12.60 -1.04
CA GLN A 52 -4.78 -13.41 -1.86
C GLN A 52 -5.33 -13.57 -3.28
N GLU A 53 -6.62 -13.86 -3.43
CA GLU A 53 -7.29 -13.93 -4.73
C GLU A 53 -7.18 -12.61 -5.50
N HIS A 54 -7.41 -11.48 -4.83
CA HIS A 54 -7.29 -10.16 -5.43
C HIS A 54 -5.87 -9.81 -5.87
N ILE A 55 -4.85 -10.19 -5.09
CA ILE A 55 -3.43 -10.01 -5.45
C ILE A 55 -3.13 -10.77 -6.74
N ARG A 56 -3.47 -12.07 -6.79
CA ARG A 56 -3.22 -12.92 -7.97
C ARG A 56 -3.94 -12.42 -9.22
N LYS A 57 -5.21 -12.00 -9.07
CA LYS A 57 -5.97 -11.43 -10.20
C LYS A 57 -5.38 -10.09 -10.66
N CYS A 58 -4.87 -9.27 -9.75
CA CYS A 58 -4.19 -8.03 -10.11
C CYS A 58 -2.91 -8.31 -10.89
N GLN A 59 -2.06 -9.23 -10.40
CA GLN A 59 -0.84 -9.68 -11.09
C GLN A 59 -1.12 -10.26 -12.49
N ALA A 60 -2.24 -10.97 -12.66
CA ALA A 60 -2.64 -11.48 -13.98
C ALA A 60 -3.15 -10.37 -14.92
N ALA A 61 -3.65 -9.26 -14.38
CA ALA A 61 -4.27 -8.17 -15.15
C ALA A 61 -3.32 -7.01 -15.47
N THR A 62 -2.15 -6.93 -14.84
CA THR A 62 -1.15 -5.90 -15.11
C THR A 62 0.27 -6.42 -14.87
N ASP A 63 1.19 -6.03 -15.75
CA ASP A 63 2.64 -6.17 -15.60
C ASP A 63 3.28 -4.95 -14.91
N LYS A 64 2.47 -3.93 -14.58
CA LYS A 64 2.92 -2.68 -13.95
C LYS A 64 2.82 -2.74 -12.43
N PRO A 65 3.59 -1.91 -11.70
CA PRO A 65 3.55 -1.87 -10.25
C PRO A 65 2.13 -1.60 -9.72
N PHE A 66 1.75 -2.32 -8.67
CA PHE A 66 0.58 -2.06 -7.84
C PHE A 66 0.99 -2.26 -6.37
N GLY A 67 0.15 -1.80 -5.44
CA GLY A 67 0.38 -1.99 -4.02
C GLY A 67 -0.85 -2.48 -3.27
N VAL A 68 -0.69 -2.66 -1.96
CA VAL A 68 -1.78 -3.04 -1.06
C VAL A 68 -1.83 -2.05 0.10
N ASN A 69 -3.02 -1.53 0.39
CA ASN A 69 -3.29 -0.77 1.60
C ASN A 69 -3.77 -1.70 2.72
N VAL A 70 -3.14 -1.59 3.89
CA VAL A 70 -3.41 -2.40 5.07
C VAL A 70 -3.62 -1.50 6.30
N PRO A 71 -4.86 -1.36 6.79
CA PRO A 71 -5.12 -0.79 8.10
C PRO A 71 -4.52 -1.69 9.19
N LEU A 72 -3.64 -1.16 10.04
CA LEU A 72 -2.89 -1.97 11.01
C LEU A 72 -3.74 -2.51 12.17
N MET A 73 -4.98 -2.05 12.34
CA MET A 73 -5.95 -2.60 13.29
C MET A 73 -6.69 -3.83 12.75
N TYR A 74 -6.32 -4.36 11.59
CA TYR A 74 -6.95 -5.55 11.02
C TYR A 74 -6.79 -6.78 11.94
N PRO A 75 -7.85 -7.56 12.24
CA PRO A 75 -7.81 -8.61 13.26
C PRO A 75 -6.79 -9.73 12.99
N GLU A 76 -6.59 -10.12 11.73
CA GLU A 76 -5.67 -11.20 11.34
C GLU A 76 -4.41 -10.63 10.63
N ILE A 77 -3.87 -9.52 11.15
CA ILE A 77 -2.80 -8.75 10.50
C ILE A 77 -1.57 -9.61 10.15
N GLU A 78 -1.20 -10.56 11.00
CA GLU A 78 -0.05 -11.44 10.77
C GLU A 78 -0.24 -12.29 9.50
N LYS A 79 -1.45 -12.82 9.28
CA LYS A 79 -1.78 -13.58 8.07
C LYS A 79 -1.72 -12.69 6.84
N ILE A 80 -2.25 -11.46 6.93
CA ILE A 80 -2.18 -10.48 5.84
C ILE A 80 -0.72 -10.19 5.48
N MET A 81 0.13 -9.89 6.47
CA MET A 81 1.55 -9.59 6.24
C MET A 81 2.29 -10.75 5.59
N GLN A 82 2.02 -11.99 6.03
CA GLN A 82 2.62 -13.18 5.42
C GLN A 82 2.16 -13.36 3.97
N ILE A 83 0.87 -13.18 3.67
CA ILE A 83 0.35 -13.26 2.30
C ILE A 83 1.03 -12.23 1.38
N LEU A 84 1.27 -11.00 1.86
CA LEU A 84 1.94 -9.97 1.05
C LEU A 84 3.37 -10.39 0.68
N VAL A 85 4.09 -11.00 1.61
CA VAL A 85 5.43 -11.54 1.38
C VAL A 85 5.39 -12.72 0.42
N ASP A 86 4.52 -13.70 0.68
CA ASP A 86 4.43 -14.95 -0.09
C ASP A 86 4.01 -14.70 -1.55
N GLU A 87 3.06 -13.77 -1.77
CA GLU A 87 2.62 -13.38 -3.10
C GLU A 87 3.56 -12.36 -3.77
N GLY A 88 4.64 -11.95 -3.10
CA GLY A 88 5.68 -11.10 -3.66
C GLY A 88 5.25 -9.65 -3.92
N VAL A 89 4.31 -9.12 -3.14
CA VAL A 89 3.87 -7.72 -3.20
C VAL A 89 5.07 -6.80 -2.97
N LYS A 90 5.24 -5.75 -3.79
CA LYS A 90 6.41 -4.87 -3.73
C LYS A 90 6.16 -3.54 -3.01
N ILE A 91 4.91 -3.12 -2.88
CA ILE A 91 4.56 -1.81 -2.32
C ILE A 91 3.40 -1.99 -1.33
N VAL A 92 3.61 -1.57 -0.09
CA VAL A 92 2.58 -1.65 0.96
C VAL A 92 2.37 -0.29 1.58
N PHE A 93 1.11 0.12 1.61
CA PHE A 93 0.63 1.30 2.31
C PHE A 93 0.02 0.85 3.62
N THR A 94 0.44 1.43 4.73
CA THR A 94 -0.12 1.14 6.07
C THR A 94 -0.83 2.38 6.61
N SER A 95 -1.89 2.17 7.38
CA SER A 95 -2.66 3.23 8.03
C SER A 95 -3.15 2.79 9.40
N ALA A 96 -3.70 3.74 10.18
CA ALA A 96 -4.37 3.48 11.45
C ALA A 96 -3.57 2.56 12.40
N GLY A 97 -2.35 2.96 12.78
CA GLY A 97 -1.55 2.20 13.75
C GLY A 97 -0.13 2.73 13.90
N ASN A 98 0.75 1.93 14.50
CA ASN A 98 2.15 2.29 14.70
C ASN A 98 3.01 1.79 13.51
N PRO A 99 3.68 2.68 12.76
CA PRO A 99 4.54 2.28 11.64
C PRO A 99 5.69 1.36 12.06
N LYS A 100 6.18 1.45 13.31
CA LYS A 100 7.31 0.64 13.79
C LYS A 100 7.01 -0.85 13.88
N THR A 101 5.73 -1.25 13.95
CA THR A 101 5.34 -2.66 14.16
C THR A 101 5.74 -3.54 12.99
N TRP A 102 5.52 -3.09 11.75
CA TRP A 102 5.67 -3.92 10.56
C TRP A 102 6.67 -3.39 9.54
N THR A 103 7.12 -2.13 9.65
CA THR A 103 8.04 -1.55 8.66
C THR A 103 9.32 -2.37 8.52
N LYS A 104 9.97 -2.77 9.63
CA LYS A 104 11.20 -3.57 9.57
C LYS A 104 10.96 -4.91 8.86
N PHE A 105 9.93 -5.65 9.26
CA PHE A 105 9.56 -6.94 8.66
C PHE A 105 9.32 -6.81 7.15
N LEU A 106 8.52 -5.84 6.71
CA LEU A 106 8.23 -5.64 5.28
C LEU A 106 9.50 -5.28 4.49
N LYS A 107 10.35 -4.39 5.04
CA LYS A 107 11.59 -3.98 4.37
C LYS A 107 12.63 -5.11 4.27
N GLU A 108 12.72 -5.98 5.28
CA GLU A 108 13.58 -7.18 5.23
C GLU A 108 13.19 -8.12 4.07
N HIS A 109 11.94 -8.07 3.61
CA HIS A 109 11.44 -8.82 2.45
C HIS A 109 11.45 -8.00 1.15
N GLY A 110 12.13 -6.85 1.13
CA GLY A 110 12.28 -6.01 -0.06
C GLY A 110 11.01 -5.23 -0.45
N ILE A 111 10.08 -5.05 0.48
CA ILE A 111 8.84 -4.32 0.25
C ILE A 111 9.07 -2.83 0.55
N THR A 112 8.67 -1.96 -0.38
CA THR A 112 8.60 -0.52 -0.16
C THR A 112 7.41 -0.19 0.74
N VAL A 113 7.66 0.52 1.84
CA VAL A 113 6.66 0.82 2.86
C VAL A 113 6.30 2.30 2.85
N VAL A 114 5.00 2.57 2.77
CA VAL A 114 4.42 3.91 2.88
C VAL A 114 3.46 3.94 4.06
N HIS A 115 3.47 5.01 4.85
CA HIS A 115 2.53 5.16 5.97
C HIS A 115 1.67 6.41 5.83
N VAL A 116 0.37 6.27 6.08
CA VAL A 116 -0.58 7.40 6.09
C VAL A 116 -0.50 8.11 7.44
N VAL A 117 -0.38 9.44 7.41
CA VAL A 117 -0.25 10.29 8.60
C VAL A 117 -1.17 11.50 8.51
N SER A 118 -1.61 12.00 9.66
CA SER A 118 -2.48 13.16 9.80
C SER A 118 -1.81 14.37 10.45
N SER A 119 -0.50 14.30 10.76
CA SER A 119 0.25 15.44 11.28
C SER A 119 1.76 15.32 11.04
N SER A 120 2.47 16.45 11.07
CA SER A 120 3.93 16.50 10.99
C SER A 120 4.63 15.72 12.10
N LYS A 121 4.04 15.67 13.30
CA LYS A 121 4.57 14.86 14.42
C LYS A 121 4.56 13.36 14.08
N PHE A 122 3.49 12.87 13.45
CA PHE A 122 3.44 11.47 13.01
C PHE A 122 4.33 11.21 11.79
N ALA A 123 4.49 12.18 10.89
CA ALA A 123 5.46 12.10 9.80
C ALA A 123 6.88 11.84 10.30
N GLY A 124 7.36 12.60 11.30
CA GLY A 124 8.69 12.38 11.90
C GLY A 124 8.84 10.98 12.53
N LYS A 125 7.80 10.47 13.20
CA LYS A 125 7.81 9.09 13.73
C LYS A 125 7.88 8.02 12.64
N CYS A 126 7.31 8.29 11.46
CA CYS A 126 7.40 7.37 10.32
C CYS A 126 8.80 7.36 9.73
N GLU A 127 9.43 8.53 9.61
CA GLU A 127 10.83 8.65 9.20
C GLU A 127 11.76 7.88 10.15
N GLU A 128 11.60 8.05 11.47
CA GLU A 128 12.32 7.25 12.47
C GLU A 128 12.07 5.74 12.36
N ALA A 129 10.86 5.34 11.95
CA ALA A 129 10.51 3.94 11.73
C ALA A 129 11.14 3.37 10.44
N GLY A 130 11.69 4.22 9.59
CA GLY A 130 12.36 3.84 8.35
C GLY A 130 11.40 3.58 7.20
N VAL A 131 10.21 4.19 7.16
CA VAL A 131 9.33 4.11 5.97
C VAL A 131 9.99 4.80 4.77
N ASP A 132 9.63 4.41 3.55
CA ASP A 132 10.22 4.96 2.32
C ASP A 132 9.49 6.22 1.84
N ALA A 133 8.22 6.37 2.20
CA ALA A 133 7.41 7.57 1.97
C ALA A 133 6.27 7.68 2.98
N ILE A 134 5.60 8.83 2.98
CA ILE A 134 4.36 9.05 3.73
C ILE A 134 3.26 9.58 2.82
N VAL A 135 2.02 9.32 3.20
CA VAL A 135 0.84 10.04 2.69
C VAL A 135 0.40 11.00 3.79
N ALA A 136 0.45 12.31 3.54
CA ALA A 136 -0.16 13.30 4.43
C ALA A 136 -1.63 13.47 4.02
N GLU A 137 -2.53 12.94 4.83
CA GLU A 137 -3.97 12.94 4.54
C GLU A 137 -4.67 14.12 5.21
N GLY A 138 -5.43 14.88 4.42
CA GLY A 138 -6.17 16.05 4.86
C GLY A 138 -7.50 15.72 5.53
N PHE A 139 -8.07 16.70 6.22
CA PHE A 139 -9.37 16.56 6.91
C PHE A 139 -10.53 16.29 5.93
N GLU A 140 -10.42 16.79 4.70
CA GLU A 140 -11.39 16.67 3.62
C GLU A 140 -11.45 15.27 2.98
N ALA A 141 -10.55 14.36 3.35
CA ALA A 141 -10.53 12.99 2.85
C ALA A 141 -11.78 12.21 3.29
N GLY A 142 -12.23 11.28 2.45
CA GLY A 142 -13.34 10.39 2.78
C GLY A 142 -12.97 9.43 3.92
N VAL A 143 -13.99 9.03 4.69
CA VAL A 143 -13.87 8.10 5.83
C VAL A 143 -14.24 6.68 5.40
#